data_AF-A0A2V9UDE6-F1
#
_entry.id   AF-A0A2V9UDE6-F1
#
_cell.length_a   1.000
_cell.length_b   1.000
_cell.length_c   1.000
_cell.angle_alpha   90.00
_cell.angle_beta   90.00
_cell.angle_gamma   90.00
#
_symmetry.space_group_name_H-M   'P 1'
#
loop_
_entity.id
_entity.type
_entity.pdbx_description
1 polymer ?
#
loop_
_entity_poly.entity_id
_entity_poly.type
_entity_poly.pdbx_seq_one_letter_code
_entity_poly.pdbx_strand_id
1 'polypeptide(L)' 'ASGVAGVFTGSKFSKQVYIDSLKTMYDLLNRARKDGLMALEGDVEEPEKSAILSKNATFMKNHHVCDFVCDTLRMR' A
#
# COMPACT_ATOMS: atom_id res chain seq x y z
N ALA A 1 22.03 22.53 8.35
CA ALA A 1 20.71 23.19 8.27
C ALA A 1 19.75 22.31 7.48
N SER A 2 19.16 21.29 8.12
CA SER A 2 18.32 20.28 7.44
C SER A 2 16.83 20.36 7.82
N GLY A 3 16.44 21.33 8.67
CA GLY A 3 15.06 21.51 9.11
C GLY A 3 14.22 22.41 8.19
N VAL A 4 14.84 23.34 7.47
CA VAL A 4 14.12 24.33 6.63
C VAL A 4 13.51 23.70 5.38
N ALA A 5 14.15 22.68 4.79
CA ALA A 5 13.61 22.00 3.61
C ALA A 5 12.31 21.23 3.90
N GLY A 6 12.14 20.70 5.12
CA GLY A 6 10.94 19.97 5.54
C GLY A 6 9.69 20.85 5.70
N VAL A 7 9.87 22.16 5.91
CA VAL A 7 8.75 23.11 6.03
C VAL A 7 8.20 23.50 4.64
N PHE A 8 9.04 23.47 3.61
CA PHE A 8 8.61 23.72 2.22
C PHE A 8 8.07 22.48 1.52
N THR A 9 8.33 21.27 2.04
CA THR A 9 7.61 20.09 1.58
C THR A 9 6.19 20.14 2.13
N GLY A 10 5.22 20.48 1.29
CA GLY A 10 3.80 20.45 1.64
C GLY A 10 3.38 19.11 2.25
N SER A 11 2.22 19.09 2.91
CA SER A 11 1.74 17.91 3.65
C SER A 11 1.87 16.64 2.82
N LYS A 12 2.68 15.69 3.31
CA LYS A 12 2.88 14.36 2.70
C LYS A 12 1.57 13.55 2.64
N PHE A 13 0.56 13.97 3.42
CA PHE A 13 -0.74 13.34 3.52
C PHE A 13 -1.80 14.30 2.97
N SER A 14 -2.15 14.11 1.70
CA SER A 14 -3.27 14.78 1.06
C SER A 14 -4.49 13.87 1.04
N LYS A 15 -5.69 14.44 0.82
CA LYS A 15 -6.93 13.66 0.63
C LYS A 15 -6.77 12.58 -0.44
N GLN A 16 -5.99 12.87 -1.49
CA GLN A 16 -5.74 11.92 -2.58
C GLN A 16 -5.00 10.68 -2.09
N VAL A 17 -3.97 10.85 -1.23
CA VAL A 17 -3.21 9.73 -0.65
C VAL A 17 -4.12 8.80 0.15
N TYR A 18 -5.05 9.36 0.93
CA TYR A 18 -6.03 8.56 1.68
C TYR A 18 -6.98 7.78 0.76
N ILE A 19 -7.54 8.44 -0.27
CA ILE A 19 -8.43 7.78 -1.23
C ILE A 19 -7.69 6.67 -1.99
N ASP A 20 -6.46 6.93 -2.42
CA ASP A 20 -5.66 5.96 -3.15
C ASP A 20 -5.31 4.76 -2.26
N SER A 21 -5.01 4.99 -0.98
CA SER A 21 -4.77 3.91 0.00
C SER A 21 -6.03 3.04 0.21
N LEU A 22 -7.20 3.67 0.34
CA LEU A 22 -8.48 2.96 0.47
C LEU A 22 -8.83 2.16 -0.79
N LYS A 23 -8.55 2.70 -1.99
CA LYS A 23 -8.72 1.99 -3.26
C LYS A 23 -7.82 0.76 -3.34
N THR A 24 -6.55 0.88 -2.96
CA THR A 24 -5.62 -0.26 -2.94
C THR A 24 -6.11 -1.36 -1.99
N MET A 25 -6.58 -1.01 -0.79
CA MET A 25 -7.18 -2.00 0.12
C MET A 25 -8.43 -2.65 -0.47
N TYR A 26 -9.29 -1.87 -1.14
CA TYR A 26 -10.48 -2.40 -1.81
C TYR A 26 -10.11 -3.40 -2.91
N ASP A 27 -9.16 -3.06 -3.79
CA ASP A 27 -8.73 -3.94 -4.87
C ASP A 27 -8.13 -5.25 -4.32
N LEU A 28 -7.34 -5.15 -3.25
CA LEU A 28 -6.73 -6.29 -2.57
C LEU A 28 -7.78 -7.23 -1.94
N LEU A 29 -8.74 -6.67 -1.19
CA LEU A 29 -9.85 -7.43 -0.60
C LEU A 29 -10.79 -8.01 -1.67
N ASN A 30 -11.00 -7.29 -2.77
CA ASN A 30 -11.83 -7.76 -3.87
C ASN A 30 -11.16 -8.93 -4.59
N ARG A 31 -9.83 -8.93 -4.71
CA ARG A 31 -9.08 -10.09 -5.20
C ARG A 31 -9.16 -11.26 -4.23
N ALA A 32 -8.97 -11.05 -2.93
CA ALA A 32 -9.15 -12.09 -1.93
C ALA A 32 -10.56 -12.73 -2.00
N ARG A 33 -11.59 -11.94 -2.29
CA ARG A 33 -12.97 -12.44 -2.49
C ARG A 33 -13.14 -13.26 -3.76
N LYS A 34 -12.47 -12.88 -4.85
CA LYS A 34 -12.62 -13.53 -6.17
C LYS A 34 -11.76 -14.77 -6.34
N ASP A 35 -10.48 -14.65 -5.98
CA ASP A 35 -9.45 -15.67 -6.24
C ASP A 35 -9.11 -16.48 -4.98
N GLY A 36 -9.65 -16.11 -3.83
CA GLY A 36 -9.38 -16.75 -2.53
C GLY A 36 -8.14 -16.19 -1.81
N LEU A 37 -7.95 -16.64 -0.57
CA LEU A 37 -6.87 -16.16 0.30
C LEU A 37 -5.46 -16.58 -0.20
N MET A 38 -5.34 -17.75 -0.85
CA MET A 38 -4.05 -18.20 -1.43
C MET A 38 -3.50 -17.26 -2.49
N ALA A 39 -4.38 -16.63 -3.29
CA ALA A 39 -3.94 -15.66 -4.29
C ALA A 39 -3.35 -14.39 -3.64
N LEU A 40 -3.73 -14.12 -2.39
CA LEU A 40 -3.26 -12.98 -1.60
C LEU A 40 -1.90 -13.25 -0.96
N GLU A 41 -1.60 -14.49 -0.57
CA GLU A 41 -0.32 -14.85 0.06
C GLU A 41 0.86 -14.47 -0.85
N GLY A 42 0.79 -14.80 -2.14
CA GLY A 42 1.83 -14.42 -3.10
C GLY A 42 1.94 -12.91 -3.32
N ASP A 43 0.82 -12.19 -3.30
CA ASP A 43 0.82 -10.72 -3.39
C ASP A 43 1.45 -10.06 -2.16
N VAL A 44 1.28 -10.67 -0.99
CA VAL A 44 1.70 -10.15 0.30
C VAL A 44 3.14 -10.57 0.62
N GLU A 45 3.60 -11.74 0.18
CA GLU A 45 5.01 -12.16 0.24
C GLU A 45 5.88 -11.31 -0.69
N GLU A 46 5.41 -11.07 -1.91
CA GLU A 46 6.15 -10.34 -2.95
C GLU A 46 5.36 -9.09 -3.41
N PRO A 47 5.24 -8.05 -2.57
CA PRO A 47 4.44 -6.86 -2.88
C PRO A 47 4.92 -6.11 -4.13
N GLU A 48 6.21 -6.22 -4.47
CA GLU A 48 6.78 -5.66 -5.69
C GLU A 48 6.31 -6.35 -6.97
N LYS A 49 5.93 -7.63 -6.89
CA LYS A 49 5.41 -8.41 -8.02
C LYS A 49 3.88 -8.36 -8.11
N SER A 50 3.20 -7.88 -7.07
CA SER A 50 1.75 -7.81 -7.05
C SER A 50 1.23 -6.73 -8.00
N ALA A 51 0.48 -7.14 -9.04
CA ALA A 51 -0.15 -6.21 -9.98
C ALA A 51 -1.16 -5.25 -9.31
N ILE A 52 -1.64 -5.56 -8.11
CA ILE A 52 -2.55 -4.71 -7.33
C ILE A 52 -1.77 -3.63 -6.58
N LEU A 53 -0.72 -4.03 -5.87
CA LEU A 53 0.09 -3.10 -5.07
C LEU A 53 0.93 -2.20 -5.99
N SER A 54 1.51 -2.74 -7.06
CA SER A 54 2.25 -1.97 -8.07
C SER A 54 1.38 -0.94 -8.82
N LYS A 55 0.05 -1.14 -8.85
CA LYS A 55 -0.90 -0.20 -9.46
C LYS A 55 -0.94 1.14 -8.73
N ASN A 56 -0.59 1.15 -7.45
CA ASN A 56 -0.53 2.36 -6.64
C ASN A 56 0.92 2.68 -6.26
N ALA A 57 1.60 3.43 -7.13
CA ALA A 57 2.98 3.86 -6.90
C ALA A 57 3.16 4.71 -5.63
N THR A 58 2.12 5.42 -5.18
CA THR A 58 2.16 6.20 -3.92
C THR A 58 2.21 5.27 -2.71
N PHE A 59 1.48 4.17 -2.77
CA PHE A 59 1.48 3.13 -1.74
C PHE A 59 2.82 2.38 -1.71
N MET A 60 3.33 1.95 -2.88
CA MET A 60 4.64 1.29 -3.01
C MET A 60 5.82 2.16 -2.59
N LYS A 61 5.74 3.48 -2.80
CA LYS A 61 6.80 4.41 -2.34
C LYS A 61 6.90 4.50 -0.82
N ASN A 62 5.86 4.10 -0.09
CA ASN A 62 5.84 4.15 1.37
C ASN A 62 5.97 2.74 1.96
N HIS A 63 7.22 2.28 2.09
CA HIS A 63 7.53 0.96 2.64
C HIS A 63 6.86 0.70 4.00
N HIS A 64 6.79 1.68 4.90
CA HIS A 64 6.10 1.51 6.19
C HIS A 64 4.62 1.14 6.06
N VAL A 65 3.92 1.70 5.08
CA VAL A 65 2.50 1.41 4.85
C VAL A 65 2.35 0.06 4.15
N CYS A 66 3.20 -0.22 3.16
CA CYS A 66 3.22 -1.49 2.47
C CYS A 66 3.49 -2.66 3.43
N ASP A 67 4.56 -2.56 4.22
CA ASP A 67 4.96 -3.57 5.21
C ASP A 67 3.86 -3.75 6.26
N PHE A 68 3.29 -2.66 6.78
CA PHE A 68 2.20 -2.73 7.75
C PHE A 68 0.99 -3.50 7.21
N VAL A 69 0.55 -3.20 5.97
CA VAL A 69 -0.60 -3.88 5.36
C VAL A 69 -0.26 -5.33 5.04
N CYS A 70 0.93 -5.60 4.49
CA CYS A 70 1.36 -6.94 4.16
C CYS A 70 1.47 -7.82 5.42
N ASP A 71 2.15 -7.34 6.46
CA ASP A 71 2.29 -8.08 7.72
C ASP A 71 0.95 -8.29 8.43
N THR A 72 0.03 -7.33 8.36
CA THR A 72 -1.34 -7.49 8.89
C THR A 72 -2.08 -8.62 8.18
N LEU A 73 -1.81 -8.85 6.90
CA LEU A 73 -2.42 -9.92 6.11
C LEU A 73 -1.71 -11.27 6.25
N ARG A 74 -0.40 -11.29 6.55
CA ARG A 74 0.35 -12.52 6.88
C ARG A 74 -0.02 -13.11 8.22
N MET A 75 -0.40 -12.28 9.20
CA MET A 75 -0.65 -12.71 10.58
C MET A 75 -2.12 -13.09 10.85
N ARG A 76 -2.80 -13.70 9.87
CA ARG A 76 -4.14 -14.25 10.03
C ARG A 76 -4.36 -15.52 9.22
#